data_AF-A0A1Y4RNY3-F1
#
_entry.id   AF-A0A1Y4RNY3-F1
#
_cell.length_a   1.000
_cell.length_b   1.000
_cell.length_c   1.000
_cell.angle_alpha   90.00
_cell.angle_beta   90.00
_cell.angle_gamma   90.00
#
_symmetry.space_group_name_H-M   'P 1'
#
loop_
_entity.id
_entity.type
_entity.pdbx_description
1 polymer ?
#
loop_
_entity_poly.entity_id
_entity_poly.type
_entity_poly.pdbx_seq_one_letter_code
_entity_poly.pdbx_strand_id
1 'polypeptide(L)'
;MRPKEHRQIVRAVLEKEEKEREQEIASMMPRLRSLVDDATYITGLEDGVAALIALYILCTSHNINTIKHYQDIKTRLMRLIDHLQDNMLRRFPPQENLED
;
A
#
# COMPACT_ATOMS: atom_id res chain seq x y z
N MET A 1 -0.97 1.01 -20.53
CA MET A 1 -0.95 0.23 -19.28
C MET A 1 0.33 0.63 -18.54
N ARG A 2 0.24 1.37 -17.43
CA ARG A 2 1.43 1.80 -16.66
C ARG A 2 2.24 0.54 -16.28
N PRO A 3 3.59 0.53 -16.36
CA PRO A 3 4.38 -0.58 -15.84
C PRO A 3 3.91 -0.85 -14.41
N LYS A 4 3.51 -2.09 -14.08
CA LYS A 4 2.95 -2.39 -12.76
C LYS A 4 3.93 -1.88 -11.69
N GLU A 5 3.55 -0.84 -10.94
CA GLU A 5 4.45 -0.02 -10.12
C GLU A 5 5.23 -0.84 -9.08
N HIS A 6 4.66 -1.97 -8.65
CA HIS A 6 5.35 -2.94 -7.80
C HIS A 6 6.67 -3.45 -8.39
N ARG A 7 6.74 -3.64 -9.72
CA ARG A 7 7.95 -4.12 -10.39
C ARG A 7 9.06 -3.09 -10.33
N GLN A 8 8.73 -1.80 -10.34
CA GLN A 8 9.73 -0.74 -10.21
C GLN A 8 10.31 -0.72 -8.79
N ILE A 9 9.47 -0.89 -7.77
CA ILE A 9 9.91 -0.98 -6.36
C ILE A 9 10.81 -2.19 -6.16
N VAL A 10 10.37 -3.38 -6.61
CA VAL A 10 11.16 -4.61 -6.51
C VAL A 10 12.50 -4.44 -7.23
N ARG A 11 12.49 -3.91 -8.45
CA ARG A 11 13.71 -3.70 -9.24
C ARG A 11 14.69 -2.74 -8.56
N ALA A 12 14.20 -1.60 -8.05
CA ALA A 12 15.05 -0.61 -7.38
C ALA A 12 15.81 -1.21 -6.18
N VAL A 13 15.15 -2.07 -5.41
CA VAL A 13 15.78 -2.79 -4.29
C VAL A 13 16.76 -3.84 -4.78
N LEU A 14 16.40 -4.64 -5.80
CA LEU A 14 17.25 -5.73 -6.28
C LEU A 14 18.49 -5.27 -7.06
N GLU A 15 18.49 -4.06 -7.62
CA GLU A 15 19.65 -3.42 -8.25
C GLU A 15 20.75 -3.04 -7.24
N LYS A 16 20.45 -3.02 -5.93
CA LYS A 16 21.44 -2.81 -4.88
C LYS A 16 22.17 -4.09 -4.49
N GLU A 17 23.36 -3.92 -3.90
CA GLU A 17 24.09 -5.01 -3.26
C GLU A 17 23.23 -5.64 -2.16
N GLU A 18 23.35 -6.96 -1.96
CA GLU A 18 22.49 -7.72 -1.04
C GLU A 18 22.43 -7.12 0.37
N LYS A 19 23.58 -6.68 0.91
CA LYS A 19 23.71 -6.02 2.21
C LYS A 19 23.00 -4.66 2.32
N GLU A 20 22.71 -4.01 1.19
CA GLU A 20 22.10 -2.68 1.13
C GLU A 20 20.58 -2.73 0.90
N ARG A 21 20.04 -3.89 0.49
CA ARG A 21 18.63 -4.02 0.07
C ARG A 21 17.64 -3.71 1.18
N GLU A 22 17.93 -4.13 2.42
CA GLU A 22 17.09 -3.79 3.57
C GLU A 22 17.10 -2.29 3.87
N GLN A 23 18.25 -1.64 3.73
CA GLN A 23 18.36 -0.19 3.89
C GLN A 23 17.64 0.56 2.78
N GLU A 24 17.73 0.07 1.54
CA GLU A 24 17.03 0.66 0.39
C GLU A 24 15.52 0.61 0.58
N ILE A 25 14.94 -0.55 0.92
CA ILE A 25 13.48 -0.61 1.12
C ILE A 25 13.06 0.27 2.30
N ALA A 26 13.85 0.34 3.37
CA ALA A 26 13.58 1.23 4.51
C ALA A 26 13.62 2.71 4.10
N SER A 27 14.57 3.11 3.23
CA SER A 27 14.69 4.49 2.74
C SER A 27 13.52 4.88 1.82
N MET A 28 12.93 3.92 1.10
CA MET A 28 11.77 4.14 0.25
C MET A 28 10.46 4.30 1.04
N MET A 29 10.39 3.82 2.29
CA MET A 29 9.14 3.78 3.06
C MET A 29 8.42 5.12 3.22
N PRO A 30 9.08 6.27 3.49
CA PRO A 30 8.41 7.56 3.55
C PRO A 30 7.63 7.87 2.27
N ARG A 31 8.23 7.59 1.11
CA ARG A 31 7.56 7.74 -0.20
C ARG A 31 6.42 6.73 -0.37
N LEU A 32 6.61 5.48 0.01
CA LEU A 32 5.54 4.48 -0.11
C LEU A 32 4.33 4.80 0.77
N ARG A 33 4.54 5.42 1.94
CA ARG A 33 3.46 5.92 2.79
C ARG A 33 2.73 7.09 2.14
N SER A 34 3.47 8.06 1.58
CA SER A 34 2.86 9.23 0.93
C SER A 34 2.00 8.86 -0.27
N LEU A 35 2.32 7.75 -0.97
CA LEU A 35 1.46 7.23 -2.04
C LEU A 35 0.05 6.89 -1.55
N VAL A 36 -0.11 6.49 -0.28
CA VAL A 36 -1.42 6.16 0.31
C VAL A 36 -2.04 7.39 0.98
N ASP A 37 -1.23 8.18 1.70
CA ASP A 37 -1.73 9.28 2.54
C ASP A 37 -2.10 10.54 1.74
N ASP A 38 -1.30 10.91 0.73
CA ASP A 38 -1.36 12.23 0.09
C ASP A 38 -2.04 12.21 -1.30
N ALA A 39 -2.42 11.02 -1.80
CA ALA A 39 -2.97 10.83 -3.12
C ALA A 39 -4.50 10.98 -3.14
N THR A 40 -5.06 11.30 -4.32
CA THR A 40 -6.50 11.10 -4.57
C THR A 40 -6.85 9.63 -4.34
N TYR A 41 -8.04 9.36 -3.78
CA TYR A 41 -8.42 8.02 -3.31
C TYR A 41 -8.23 6.88 -4.31
N ILE A 42 -8.46 7.08 -5.62
CA ILE A 42 -8.23 6.05 -6.66
C ILE A 42 -6.74 5.70 -6.74
N THR A 43 -5.90 6.71 -6.94
CA THR A 43 -4.44 6.55 -7.03
C THR A 43 -3.86 5.99 -5.74
N GLY A 44 -4.34 6.44 -4.58
CA GLY A 44 -3.87 5.93 -3.28
C GLY A 44 -4.14 4.44 -3.06
N LEU A 45 -5.28 3.94 -3.57
CA LEU A 45 -5.60 2.51 -3.54
C LEU A 45 -4.71 1.71 -4.50
N GLU A 46 -4.57 2.15 -5.76
CA GLU A 46 -3.76 1.47 -6.77
C GLU A 46 -2.30 1.36 -6.34
N ASP A 47 -1.71 2.48 -5.95
CA ASP A 47 -0.30 2.60 -5.60
C ASP A 47 0.00 1.88 -4.26
N GLY A 48 -0.93 1.96 -3.29
CA GLY A 48 -0.84 1.23 -2.03
C GLY A 48 -0.85 -0.29 -2.21
N VAL A 49 -1.73 -0.82 -3.08
CA VAL A 49 -1.74 -2.24 -3.44
C VAL A 49 -0.45 -2.63 -4.15
N ALA A 50 0.07 -1.79 -5.05
CA ALA A 50 1.34 -2.03 -5.69
C ALA A 50 2.50 -2.10 -4.69
N ALA A 51 2.55 -1.21 -3.70
CA ALA A 51 3.54 -1.26 -2.63
C ALA A 51 3.44 -2.56 -1.82
N LEU A 52 2.23 -3.01 -1.45
CA LEU A 52 2.04 -4.29 -0.75
C LEU A 52 2.54 -5.49 -1.56
N ILE A 53 2.24 -5.53 -2.86
CA ILE A 53 2.73 -6.59 -3.75
C ILE A 53 4.26 -6.60 -3.80
N ALA A 54 4.89 -5.43 -3.91
CA ALA A 54 6.35 -5.34 -3.94
C ALA A 54 6.98 -5.86 -2.63
N LEU A 55 6.46 -5.42 -1.49
CA LEU A 55 6.94 -5.85 -0.17
C LEU A 55 6.77 -7.36 0.01
N TYR A 56 5.65 -7.93 -0.43
CA TYR A 56 5.41 -9.38 -0.42
C TYR A 56 6.44 -10.15 -1.27
N ILE A 57 6.72 -9.70 -2.48
CA ILE A 57 7.70 -10.34 -3.39
C ILE A 57 9.10 -10.27 -2.77
N LEU A 58 9.52 -9.11 -2.26
CA LEU A 58 10.81 -8.94 -1.59
C LEU A 58 10.95 -9.89 -0.38
N CYS A 59 9.89 -10.07 0.41
CA CYS A 59 9.89 -10.99 1.54
C CYS A 59 9.98 -12.46 1.13
N THR A 60 9.06 -12.90 0.26
CA THR A 60 8.85 -14.33 -0.02
C THR A 60 9.79 -14.89 -1.08
N SER A 61 10.19 -14.06 -2.05
CA SER A 61 11.01 -14.50 -3.18
C SER A 61 12.49 -14.11 -3.03
N HIS A 62 12.79 -13.10 -2.22
CA HIS A 62 14.14 -12.55 -2.09
C HIS A 62 14.68 -12.49 -0.65
N ASN A 63 13.94 -13.05 0.31
CA ASN A 63 14.34 -13.16 1.71
C ASN A 63 14.73 -11.83 2.39
N ILE A 64 14.12 -10.72 1.97
CA ILE A 64 14.32 -9.39 2.56
C ILE A 64 13.21 -9.15 3.58
N ASN A 65 13.53 -8.88 4.84
CA ASN A 65 12.50 -8.77 5.89
C ASN A 65 11.69 -7.46 5.77
N THR A 66 10.56 -7.53 5.07
CA THR A 66 9.65 -6.40 4.86
C THR A 66 8.36 -6.47 5.68
N ILE A 67 8.23 -7.41 6.64
CA ILE A 67 6.98 -7.67 7.36
C ILE A 67 6.43 -6.41 8.04
N LYS A 68 7.29 -5.68 8.76
CA LYS A 68 6.90 -4.44 9.45
C LYS A 68 6.46 -3.36 8.46
N HIS A 69 7.14 -3.26 7.31
CA HIS A 69 6.80 -2.32 6.25
C HIS A 69 5.46 -2.67 5.59
N TYR A 70 5.21 -3.96 5.35
CA TYR A 70 3.96 -4.46 4.81
C TYR A 70 2.78 -4.14 5.74
N GLN A 71 2.94 -4.37 7.04
CA GLN A 71 1.90 -4.07 8.05
C GLN A 71 1.56 -2.58 8.09
N ASP A 72 2.55 -1.70 8.00
CA ASP A 72 2.36 -0.25 7.99
C ASP A 72 1.56 0.22 6.77
N ILE A 73 1.96 -0.18 5.56
CA ILE A 73 1.20 0.15 4.34
C ILE A 73 -0.21 -0.44 4.39
N LYS A 74 -0.36 -1.71 4.82
CA LYS A 74 -1.66 -2.37 4.94
C LYS A 74 -2.59 -1.57 5.86
N THR A 75 -2.09 -1.14 7.01
CA THR A 75 -2.89 -0.38 7.99
C THR A 75 -3.37 0.94 7.41
N ARG A 76 -2.53 1.65 6.67
CA ARG A 76 -2.89 2.90 6.00
C ARG A 76 -3.92 2.68 4.92
N LEU A 77 -3.74 1.65 4.10
CA LEU A 77 -4.65 1.30 3.03
C LEU A 77 -6.04 0.91 3.58
N MET A 78 -6.10 0.14 4.66
CA MET A 78 -7.36 -0.19 5.32
C MET A 78 -8.08 1.07 5.82
N ARG A 79 -7.37 2.01 6.45
CA ARG A 79 -7.97 3.30 6.87
C ARG A 79 -8.52 4.10 5.70
N LEU A 80 -7.84 4.10 4.55
CA LEU A 80 -8.33 4.75 3.35
C LEU A 80 -9.63 4.08 2.86
N ILE A 81 -9.66 2.74 2.84
CA ILE A 81 -10.85 1.98 2.47
C ILE A 81 -12.02 2.30 3.41
N ASP A 82 -11.78 2.29 4.72
CA ASP A 82 -12.79 2.63 5.73
C ASP A 82 -13.31 4.06 5.52
N HIS A 83 -12.42 5.02 5.27
CA HIS A 83 -12.83 6.42 4.99
C HIS A 83 -13.70 6.54 3.74
N LEU A 84 -13.39 5.78 2.69
CA LEU A 84 -14.21 5.77 1.48
C LEU A 84 -15.58 5.15 1.74
N GLN A 85 -15.63 4.05 2.49
CA GLN A 85 -16.87 3.42 2.90
C GLN A 85 -17.72 4.40 3.73
N ASP A 86 -17.13 5.11 4.69
CA ASP A 86 -17.82 6.12 5.49
C ASP A 86 -18.44 7.22 4.62
N ASN A 87 -17.72 7.69 3.60
CA ASN A 87 -18.24 8.68 2.67
C ASN A 87 -19.42 8.14 1.84
N MET A 88 -19.36 6.86 1.42
CA MET A 88 -20.47 6.20 0.76
C MET A 88 -21.69 6.08 1.68
N LEU A 89 -21.50 5.65 2.93
CA LEU A 89 -22.57 5.53 3.93
C LEU A 89 -23.17 6.88 4.29
N ARG A 90 -22.40 7.96 4.33
CA ARG A 90 -22.94 9.31 4.52
C ARG A 90 -23.82 9.76 3.36
N ARG A 91 -23.50 9.33 2.13
CA ARG A 91 -24.28 9.66 0.94
C ARG A 91 -25.53 8.79 0.80
N PHE A 92 -25.40 7.53 1.18
CA PHE A 92 -26.43 6.50 1.15
C PHE A 92 -26.51 5.85 2.54
N PRO A 93 -27.11 6.54 3.52
CA PRO A 93 -27.24 6.00 4.86
C PRO A 93 -27.98 4.67 4.79
N PRO A 94 -27.59 3.68 5.61
CA PRO A 94 -28.34 2.45 5.70
C PRO A 94 -29.79 2.82 6.04
N GLN A 95 -30.74 2.31 5.26
CA GLN A 95 -32.14 2.39 5.64
C GLN A 95 -32.26 1.52 6.89
N GLU A 96 -32.31 2.14 8.06
CA GLU A 96 -32.90 1.48 9.22
C GLU A 96 -34.27 1.02 8.76
N ASN A 97 -34.50 -0.29 8.81
CA ASN A 97 -35.83 -0.84 8.61
C ASN A 97 -36.74 -0.13 9.62
N LEU A 98 -37.51 0.84 9.14
CA LEU A 98 -38.75 1.31 9.74
C LEU A 98 -39.72 0.12 9.67
N GLU A 99 -39.49 -0.88 10.52
CA GLU A 99 -40.53 -1.81 10.90
C GLU A 99 -41.25 -1.16 12.09
N ASP A 100 -42.40 -0.57 11.76
CA ASP A 100 -43.43 -0.09 12.69
C ASP A 100 -43.93 -1.19 13.64
#